data_AF-A0A8M1KQC7-F1
#
_entry.id   AF-A0A8M1KQC7-F1
#
_cell.length_a   1.000
_cell.length_b   1.000
_cell.length_c   1.000
_cell.angle_alpha   90.00
_cell.angle_beta   90.00
_cell.angle_gamma   90.00
#
_symmetry.space_group_name_H-M   'P 1'
#
loop_
_entity.id
_entity.type
_entity.pdbx_description
1 polymer ?
#
loop_
_entity_poly.entity_id
_entity_poly.type
_entity_poly.pdbx_seq_one_letter_code
_entity_poly.pdbx_strand_id
1 'polypeptide(L)'
;MQDDYISLISNKGDGKELQTRCVYSGYPFKQWLVCKESAVELKRTDVTHQYLSFVYDRCQHTGLLLSHSEEEGALLSVFTIQKDGLSNKTKSSSRRMLFRPNGIFLGDNHVILYGAEVWSSSDRGFTFRQIFSLQGEVVTDVLSCNYNAMLVLLTDQGSIYLMKTGLERFARLNETLNSKTFLLFDHMGILMAVELDSTKPSSLRYRIISVNKLIQEHDIAFKRSIALQYYTTEYVLLHEFVPDIEVSSSFRFHPHHVGKIFSLRRHPGASPCSLKDRRACAGK
;
A
#
# COMPACT_ATOMS: atom_id res chain seq x y z
N MET A 1 3.98 3.33 -23.78
CA MET A 1 5.21 2.66 -23.29
C MET A 1 5.36 3.00 -21.82
N GLN A 2 5.68 2.01 -21.00
CA GLN A 2 5.91 2.15 -19.57
C GLN A 2 7.42 2.32 -19.44
N ASP A 3 7.88 3.54 -19.21
CA ASP A 3 9.31 3.78 -19.00
C ASP A 3 9.65 3.34 -17.58
N ASP A 4 10.52 2.34 -17.47
CA ASP A 4 10.99 1.83 -16.18
C ASP A 4 11.96 2.81 -15.53
N TYR A 5 11.94 2.90 -14.21
CA TYR A 5 12.89 3.71 -13.45
C TYR A 5 13.61 2.85 -12.44
N ILE A 6 14.90 3.13 -12.26
CA ILE A 6 15.73 2.50 -11.23
C ILE A 6 16.36 3.57 -10.36
N SER A 7 16.47 3.28 -9.07
CA SER A 7 17.25 4.06 -8.12
C SER A 7 18.31 3.19 -7.46
N LEU A 8 19.49 3.76 -7.21
CA LEU A 8 20.58 3.13 -6.49
C LEU A 8 20.91 3.98 -5.27
N ILE A 9 20.92 3.36 -4.10
CA ILE A 9 21.25 4.00 -2.84
C ILE A 9 22.50 3.33 -2.25
N SER A 10 23.45 4.14 -1.81
CA SER A 10 24.64 3.69 -1.10
C SER A 10 24.76 4.45 0.21
N ASN A 11 24.84 3.70 1.30
CA ASN A 11 25.10 4.20 2.64
C ASN A 11 26.45 3.63 3.09
N LYS A 12 27.37 4.49 3.54
CA LYS A 12 28.70 4.10 4.05
C LYS A 12 28.97 4.76 5.40
N GLY A 13 29.49 4.00 6.34
CA GLY A 13 29.74 4.47 7.70
C GLY A 13 28.46 4.55 8.54
N ASP A 14 28.62 4.88 9.82
CA ASP A 14 27.53 4.89 10.81
C ASP A 14 27.52 6.22 11.60
N GLY A 15 26.35 6.59 12.13
CA GLY A 15 26.20 7.78 12.98
C GLY A 15 26.63 9.08 12.29
N LYS A 16 27.60 9.78 12.87
CA LYS A 16 28.11 11.08 12.37
C LYS A 16 29.03 10.96 11.15
N GLU A 17 29.55 9.76 10.85
CA GLU A 17 30.38 9.51 9.67
C GLU A 17 29.57 8.98 8.47
N LEU A 18 28.24 8.91 8.61
CA LEU A 18 27.35 8.39 7.60
C LEU A 18 27.43 9.23 6.31
N GLN A 19 27.88 8.59 5.23
CA GLN A 19 27.84 9.12 3.88
C GLN A 19 26.79 8.40 3.06
N THR A 20 25.77 9.14 2.66
CA THR A 20 24.68 8.62 1.85
C THR A 20 24.68 9.23 0.45
N ARG A 21 24.50 8.37 -0.57
CA ARG A 21 24.34 8.76 -1.97
C ARG A 21 23.12 8.07 -2.55
N CYS A 22 22.37 8.79 -3.37
CA CYS A 22 21.30 8.22 -4.17
C CYS A 22 21.35 8.79 -5.59
N VAL A 23 21.23 7.90 -6.56
CA VAL A 23 21.04 8.25 -7.97
C VAL A 23 19.86 7.50 -8.55
N TYR A 24 19.21 8.07 -9.55
CA TYR A 24 18.12 7.45 -10.27
C TYR A 24 18.25 7.66 -11.77
N SER A 25 17.62 6.78 -12.55
CA SER A 25 17.61 6.85 -14.01
C SER A 25 16.33 6.23 -14.56
N GLY A 26 15.79 6.84 -15.62
CA GLY A 26 14.69 6.28 -16.39
C GLY A 26 15.20 5.53 -17.62
N TYR A 27 14.46 4.52 -18.06
CA TYR A 27 14.73 3.78 -19.29
C TYR A 27 14.93 4.75 -20.47
N PRO A 28 15.95 4.57 -21.32
CA PRO A 28 16.86 3.43 -21.43
C PRO A 28 18.14 3.52 -20.56
N PHE A 29 18.08 4.20 -19.41
CA PHE A 29 19.15 4.31 -18.42
C PHE A 29 20.43 4.99 -18.91
N LYS A 30 20.28 5.98 -19.79
CA LYS A 30 21.41 6.73 -20.38
C LYS A 30 21.91 7.88 -19.52
N GLN A 31 21.06 8.44 -18.67
CA GLN A 31 21.37 9.60 -17.84
C GLN A 31 21.04 9.30 -16.39
N TRP A 32 22.02 9.49 -15.51
CA TRP A 32 21.87 9.30 -14.07
C TRP A 32 21.77 10.65 -13.38
N LEU A 33 20.74 10.80 -12.55
CA LEU A 33 20.44 12.02 -11.81
C LEU A 33 20.56 11.74 -10.31
N VAL A 34 20.92 12.74 -9.51
CA VAL A 34 21.03 12.59 -8.05
C VAL A 34 19.64 12.72 -7.41
N CYS A 35 19.32 11.88 -6.43
CA CYS A 35 18.00 11.88 -5.76
C CYS A 35 17.79 13.00 -4.73
N LYS A 36 18.75 13.93 -4.61
CA LYS A 36 18.66 15.14 -3.79
C LYS A 36 19.60 16.19 -4.37
N GLU A 37 19.17 17.44 -4.44
CA GLU A 37 20.00 18.53 -4.93
C GLU A 37 20.94 19.06 -3.82
N SER A 38 22.21 19.28 -4.18
CA SER A 38 23.24 20.07 -3.46
C SER A 38 23.74 19.64 -2.06
N ALA A 39 25.07 19.52 -1.95
CA ALA A 39 25.83 19.42 -0.70
C ALA A 39 25.62 20.61 0.27
N VAL A 40 24.98 21.69 -0.16
CA VAL A 40 24.68 22.88 0.66
C VAL A 40 23.47 22.65 1.57
N GLU A 41 22.48 21.85 1.17
CA GLU A 41 21.36 21.48 2.05
C GLU A 41 21.73 20.35 3.02
N LEU A 42 22.67 19.48 2.62
CA LEU A 42 23.28 18.47 3.51
C LEU A 42 24.05 19.11 4.68
N LYS A 43 24.45 20.38 4.56
CA LYS A 43 25.15 21.15 5.61
C LYS A 43 24.22 21.95 6.53
N ARG A 44 22.90 21.99 6.26
CA ARG A 44 21.95 22.83 7.00
C ARG A 44 21.29 22.13 8.19
N THR A 45 21.39 20.81 8.28
CA THR A 45 20.85 20.03 9.39
C THR A 45 22.01 19.38 10.13
N ASP A 46 22.14 19.65 11.43
CA ASP A 46 23.10 18.95 12.31
C ASP A 46 22.84 17.44 12.36
N VAL A 47 21.64 17.02 11.95
CA VAL A 47 21.19 15.63 11.90
C VAL A 47 21.45 15.00 10.53
N THR A 48 22.27 13.95 10.51
CA THR A 48 22.56 13.18 9.30
C THR A 48 21.48 12.11 9.09
N HIS A 49 20.86 12.11 7.91
CA HIS A 49 19.81 11.16 7.56
C HIS A 49 20.32 10.10 6.57
N GLN A 50 20.05 8.84 6.86
CA GLN A 50 20.27 7.72 5.96
C GLN A 50 19.16 7.65 4.91
N TYR A 51 19.50 7.50 3.63
CA TYR A 51 18.49 7.27 2.58
C TYR A 51 18.15 5.78 2.55
N LEU A 52 16.86 5.51 2.47
CA LEU A 52 16.31 4.16 2.54
C LEU A 52 15.73 3.73 1.20
N SER A 53 14.99 4.62 0.54
CA SER A 53 14.33 4.33 -0.74
C SER A 53 14.09 5.61 -1.52
N PHE A 54 14.10 5.52 -2.85
CA PHE A 54 13.68 6.59 -3.74
C PHE A 54 12.73 6.05 -4.80
N VAL A 55 11.58 6.69 -4.95
CA VAL A 55 10.56 6.29 -5.93
C VAL A 55 10.20 7.46 -6.83
N TYR A 56 10.08 7.21 -8.13
CA TYR A 56 9.60 8.18 -9.10
C TYR A 56 8.10 8.01 -9.36
N ASP A 57 7.30 9.01 -9.00
CA ASP A 57 5.89 9.10 -9.38
C ASP A 57 5.79 9.74 -10.77
N ARG A 58 5.58 8.90 -11.79
CA ARG A 58 5.40 9.32 -13.19
C ARG A 58 4.15 10.16 -13.39
N CYS A 59 3.07 9.87 -12.66
CA CYS A 59 1.78 10.52 -12.86
C CYS A 59 1.83 12.00 -12.47
N GLN A 60 2.69 12.35 -11.51
CA GLN A 60 2.88 13.72 -11.05
C GLN A 60 4.23 14.32 -11.42
N HIS A 61 5.13 13.53 -12.00
CA HIS A 61 6.50 13.92 -12.27
C HIS A 61 7.22 14.38 -10.99
N THR A 62 7.14 13.55 -9.94
CA THR A 62 7.73 13.83 -8.63
C THR A 62 8.64 12.70 -8.15
N GLY A 63 9.67 13.05 -7.38
CA GLY A 63 10.55 12.11 -6.69
C GLY A 63 10.20 12.04 -5.21
N LEU A 64 10.11 10.84 -4.67
CA LEU A 64 9.82 10.54 -3.27
C LEU A 64 11.05 9.92 -2.62
N LEU A 65 11.72 10.66 -1.72
CA LEU A 65 12.90 10.18 -0.99
C LEU A 65 12.53 9.83 0.45
N LEU A 66 12.66 8.56 0.80
CA LEU A 66 12.59 8.09 2.19
C LEU A 66 13.96 8.22 2.85
N SER A 67 14.00 8.87 4.00
CA SER A 67 15.21 8.94 4.80
C SER A 67 14.91 8.72 6.29
N HIS A 68 15.91 8.33 7.06
CA HIS A 68 15.79 8.06 8.49
C HIS A 68 17.01 8.58 9.25
N SER A 69 16.79 9.16 10.43
CA SER A 69 17.82 9.40 11.43
C SER A 69 17.37 8.86 12.78
N GLU A 70 18.32 8.50 13.64
CA GLU A 70 18.00 8.05 15.00
C GLU A 70 17.38 9.17 15.86
N GLU A 71 17.69 10.43 15.55
CA GLU A 71 17.23 11.59 16.32
C GLU A 71 15.85 12.11 15.87
N GLU A 72 15.57 12.11 14.57
CA GLU A 72 14.33 12.68 14.01
C GLU A 72 13.36 11.63 13.45
N GLY A 73 13.79 10.37 13.38
CA GLY A 73 13.01 9.27 12.82
C GLY A 73 12.97 9.30 11.29
N ALA A 74 11.92 8.71 10.72
CA ALA A 74 11.72 8.67 9.29
C ALA A 74 11.05 9.94 8.74
N LEU A 75 11.54 10.35 7.57
CA LEU A 75 11.14 11.54 6.84
C LEU A 75 10.89 11.16 5.38
N LEU A 76 9.73 11.58 4.85
CA LEU A 76 9.48 11.54 3.41
C LEU A 76 9.67 12.94 2.82
N SER A 77 10.55 13.05 1.83
CA SER A 77 10.77 14.28 1.07
C SER A 77 10.25 14.13 -0.35
N VAL A 78 9.39 15.06 -0.77
CA VAL A 78 8.77 15.11 -2.09
C VAL A 78 9.40 16.24 -2.90
N PHE A 79 9.89 15.89 -4.07
CA PHE A 79 10.58 16.79 -5.00
C PHE A 79 9.82 16.85 -6.31
N THR A 80 9.71 18.04 -6.90
CA THR A 80 9.27 18.15 -8.30
C THR A 80 10.43 17.81 -9.23
N ILE A 81 10.20 17.08 -10.32
CA ILE A 81 11.26 16.76 -11.28
C ILE A 81 11.26 17.78 -12.42
N GLN A 82 12.46 18.14 -12.84
CA GLN A 82 12.76 19.07 -13.91
C GLN A 82 13.70 18.40 -14.92
N LYS A 83 13.92 19.02 -16.08
CA LYS A 83 14.76 18.47 -17.16
C LYS A 83 16.15 18.04 -16.69
N ASP A 84 16.74 18.77 -15.75
CA ASP A 84 18.13 18.59 -15.31
C ASP A 84 18.26 17.89 -13.94
N GLY A 85 17.15 17.43 -13.35
CA GLY A 85 17.17 16.79 -12.04
C GLY A 85 15.95 17.10 -11.17
N LEU A 86 16.11 16.93 -9.86
CA LEU A 86 15.09 17.32 -8.89
C LEU A 86 15.10 18.83 -8.69
N SER A 87 13.95 19.38 -8.32
CA SER A 87 13.83 20.79 -7.91
C SER A 87 14.33 20.99 -6.48
N ASN A 88 15.01 22.12 -6.26
CA ASN A 88 15.32 22.65 -4.92
C ASN A 88 14.08 22.88 -4.01
N LYS A 89 12.86 22.88 -4.55
CA LYS A 89 11.64 23.01 -3.73
C LYS A 89 11.20 21.65 -3.23
N THR A 90 11.35 21.43 -1.93
CA THR A 90 10.91 20.21 -1.24
C THR A 90 9.62 20.45 -0.47
N LYS A 91 8.72 19.47 -0.48
CA LYS A 91 7.64 19.34 0.49
C LYS A 91 7.93 18.11 1.32
N SER A 92 7.86 18.22 2.64
CA SER A 92 8.11 17.10 3.53
C SER A 92 6.86 16.72 4.31
N SER A 93 6.75 15.46 4.69
CA SER A 93 5.70 14.96 5.56
C SER A 93 5.71 15.73 6.89
N SER A 94 4.54 16.18 7.34
CA SER A 94 4.40 16.97 8.57
C SER A 94 4.58 16.15 9.86
N ARG A 95 4.49 14.82 9.78
CA ARG A 95 4.48 13.93 10.93
C ARG A 95 5.78 13.14 11.03
N ARG A 96 6.45 13.24 12.19
CA ARG A 96 7.60 12.38 12.54
C ARG A 96 7.12 10.95 12.73
N MET A 97 7.74 10.02 12.01
CA MET A 97 7.55 8.59 12.20
C MET A 97 8.74 8.06 12.98
N LEU A 98 8.51 7.60 14.21
CA LEU A 98 9.58 7.18 15.12
C LEU A 98 10.11 5.78 14.82
N PHE A 99 9.51 5.06 13.87
CA PHE A 99 9.99 3.76 13.43
C PHE A 99 10.94 3.91 12.23
N ARG A 100 11.79 2.91 12.04
CA ARG A 100 12.66 2.79 10.86
C ARG A 100 11.96 1.98 9.76
N PRO A 101 11.50 2.62 8.66
CA PRO A 101 10.92 1.91 7.53
C PRO A 101 11.98 1.15 6.72
N ASN A 102 11.57 0.08 6.07
CA ASN A 102 12.36 -0.68 5.11
C ASN A 102 12.20 -0.14 3.68
N GLY A 103 11.08 0.51 3.37
CA GLY A 103 10.88 1.09 2.04
C GLY A 103 9.56 1.82 1.85
N ILE A 104 9.35 2.24 0.60
CA ILE A 104 8.11 2.83 0.11
C ILE A 104 7.57 1.97 -1.04
N PHE A 105 6.26 1.73 -1.04
CA PHE A 105 5.53 1.26 -2.20
C PHE A 105 4.63 2.38 -2.73
N LEU A 106 4.71 2.66 -4.03
CA LEU A 106 3.86 3.63 -4.71
C LEU A 106 2.80 2.89 -5.54
N GLY A 107 1.54 3.01 -5.13
CA GLY A 107 0.39 2.66 -5.95
C GLY A 107 -0.18 3.89 -6.66
N ASP A 108 -1.21 3.69 -7.49
CA ASP A 108 -1.76 4.75 -8.37
C ASP A 108 -2.12 6.06 -7.66
N ASN A 109 -2.68 5.97 -6.45
CA ASN A 109 -3.10 7.13 -5.64
C ASN A 109 -2.68 7.01 -4.17
N HIS A 110 -1.81 6.05 -3.83
CA HIS A 110 -1.48 5.74 -2.44
C HIS A 110 0.02 5.51 -2.30
N VAL A 111 0.58 6.06 -1.22
CA VAL A 111 1.95 5.78 -0.79
C VAL A 111 1.86 4.90 0.44
N ILE A 112 2.53 3.76 0.42
CA ILE A 112 2.67 2.87 1.57
C ILE A 112 4.10 2.93 2.06
N LEU A 113 4.28 3.24 3.34
CA LEU A 113 5.54 3.08 4.05
C LEU A 113 5.46 1.80 4.87
N TYR A 114 6.48 0.97 4.79
CA TYR A 114 6.47 -0.35 5.41
C TYR A 114 7.77 -0.62 6.17
N GLY A 115 7.67 -1.40 7.24
CA GLY A 115 8.75 -1.81 8.14
C GLY A 115 8.15 -2.58 9.32
N ALA A 116 8.57 -2.27 10.55
CA ALA A 116 7.87 -2.75 11.77
C ALA A 116 6.44 -2.19 11.87
N GLU A 117 6.16 -1.09 11.17
CA GLU A 117 4.84 -0.49 11.05
C GLU A 117 4.49 -0.31 9.57
N VAL A 118 3.19 -0.28 9.28
CA VAL A 118 2.67 -0.02 7.95
C VAL A 118 1.80 1.22 8.00
N TRP A 119 2.16 2.20 7.17
CA TRP A 119 1.50 3.50 7.10
C TRP A 119 1.03 3.77 5.67
N SER A 120 -0.14 4.40 5.53
CA SER A 120 -0.68 4.82 4.24
C SER A 120 -0.84 6.33 4.17
N SER A 121 -0.57 6.86 2.98
CA SER A 121 -0.94 8.22 2.58
C SER A 121 -1.79 8.15 1.33
N SER A 122 -2.93 8.84 1.35
CA SER A 122 -3.80 9.07 0.19
C SER A 122 -3.59 10.45 -0.44
N ASP A 123 -2.71 11.27 0.13
CA ASP A 123 -2.36 12.62 -0.33
C ASP A 123 -0.90 12.72 -0.81
N ARG A 124 -0.38 11.61 -1.34
CA ARG A 124 0.93 11.51 -2.00
C ARG A 124 2.13 11.76 -1.08
N GLY A 125 2.00 11.36 0.17
CA GLY A 125 3.07 11.40 1.16
C GLY A 125 3.09 12.66 2.03
N PHE A 126 2.04 13.49 1.99
CA PHE A 126 1.98 14.70 2.80
C PHE A 126 1.49 14.40 4.24
N THR A 127 0.43 13.61 4.35
CA THR A 127 -0.07 13.05 5.62
C THR A 127 -0.06 11.53 5.57
N PHE A 128 0.28 10.94 6.70
CA PHE A 128 0.32 9.50 6.87
C PHE A 128 -0.52 9.06 8.05
N ARG A 129 -1.17 7.92 7.86
CA ARG A 129 -1.95 7.23 8.86
C ARG A 129 -1.41 5.81 9.04
N GLN A 130 -1.21 5.42 10.28
CA GLN A 130 -0.79 4.08 10.62
C GLN A 130 -1.96 3.12 10.39
N ILE A 131 -1.70 2.05 9.66
CA ILE A 131 -2.67 0.97 9.40
C ILE A 131 -2.54 -0.07 10.50
N PHE A 132 -1.31 -0.53 10.75
CA PHE A 132 -1.00 -1.49 11.81
C PHE A 132 0.49 -1.47 12.17
N SER A 133 0.80 -2.03 13.34
CA SER A 133 2.17 -2.35 13.76
C SER A 133 2.30 -3.85 13.95
N LEU A 134 3.49 -4.35 13.65
CA LEU A 134 3.89 -5.73 13.85
C LEU A 134 4.61 -5.88 15.19
N GLN A 135 4.47 -7.05 15.82
CA GLN A 135 5.21 -7.39 17.03
C GLN A 135 6.28 -8.44 16.69
N GLY A 136 7.54 -8.04 16.70
CA GLY A 136 8.68 -8.94 16.49
C GLY A 136 8.95 -9.35 15.03
N GLU A 137 8.21 -8.79 14.08
CA GLU A 137 8.40 -8.99 12.62
C GLU A 137 8.51 -7.63 11.93
N VAL A 138 9.15 -7.58 10.76
CA VAL A 138 9.17 -6.39 9.89
C VAL A 138 8.79 -6.75 8.47
N VAL A 139 8.00 -5.90 7.81
CA VAL A 139 7.73 -6.05 6.37
C VAL A 139 9.00 -5.78 5.58
N THR A 140 9.42 -6.74 4.77
CA THR A 140 10.63 -6.66 3.95
C THR A 140 10.30 -6.44 2.48
N ASP A 141 9.17 -6.96 2.01
CA ASP A 141 8.77 -6.88 0.61
C ASP A 141 7.28 -6.59 0.44
N VAL A 142 6.94 -5.89 -0.64
CA VAL A 142 5.58 -5.49 -0.97
C VAL A 142 5.29 -5.78 -2.44
N LEU A 143 4.30 -6.63 -2.68
CA LEU A 143 3.83 -6.96 -4.00
C LEU A 143 2.46 -6.36 -4.24
N SER A 144 2.19 -5.97 -5.49
CA SER A 144 0.88 -5.47 -5.89
C SER A 144 0.31 -6.30 -7.02
N CYS A 145 -1.01 -6.47 -6.98
CA CYS A 145 -1.78 -7.07 -8.04
C CYS A 145 -2.66 -6.00 -8.69
N ASN A 146 -2.31 -5.58 -9.91
CA ASN A 146 -3.08 -4.58 -10.64
C ASN A 146 -4.50 -5.07 -10.99
N TYR A 147 -4.71 -6.39 -11.11
CA TYR A 147 -6.01 -6.96 -11.48
C TYR A 147 -7.09 -6.71 -10.42
N ASN A 148 -6.75 -6.81 -9.13
CA ASN A 148 -7.71 -6.72 -8.02
C ASN A 148 -7.33 -5.66 -6.96
N ALA A 149 -6.31 -4.85 -7.22
CA ALA A 149 -5.77 -3.80 -6.34
C ALA A 149 -5.33 -4.33 -4.95
N MET A 150 -4.96 -5.61 -4.87
CA MET A 150 -4.42 -6.21 -3.65
C MET A 150 -2.95 -5.84 -3.49
N LEU A 151 -2.56 -5.53 -2.26
CA LEU A 151 -1.17 -5.50 -1.83
C LEU A 151 -0.90 -6.70 -0.93
N VAL A 152 0.27 -7.29 -1.11
CA VAL A 152 0.79 -8.37 -0.28
C VAL A 152 2.06 -7.86 0.38
N LEU A 153 2.08 -7.90 1.70
CA LEU A 153 3.20 -7.50 2.53
C LEU A 153 3.81 -8.78 3.09
N LEU A 154 5.08 -9.04 2.75
CA LEU A 154 5.84 -10.19 3.23
C LEU A 154 6.79 -9.74 4.34
N THR A 155 6.81 -10.47 5.46
CA THR A 155 7.75 -10.18 6.56
C THR A 155 9.03 -10.99 6.50
N ASP A 156 10.04 -10.56 7.26
CA ASP A 156 11.28 -11.28 7.51
C ASP A 156 11.09 -12.69 8.11
N GLN A 157 10.02 -12.89 8.87
CA GLN A 157 9.61 -14.21 9.39
C GLN A 157 8.73 -15.02 8.43
N GLY A 158 8.45 -14.51 7.23
CA GLY A 158 7.65 -15.20 6.22
C GLY A 158 6.14 -15.12 6.43
N SER A 159 5.67 -14.29 7.37
CA SER A 159 4.24 -14.00 7.53
C SER A 159 3.74 -13.19 6.35
N ILE A 160 2.53 -13.51 5.87
CA ILE A 160 1.91 -12.85 4.73
C ILE A 160 0.72 -12.02 5.22
N TYR A 161 0.77 -10.71 4.95
CA TYR A 161 -0.34 -9.80 5.21
C TYR A 161 -0.90 -9.29 3.88
N LEU A 162 -2.23 -9.21 3.80
CA LEU A 162 -2.96 -8.75 2.64
C LEU A 162 -3.68 -7.45 2.97
N MET A 163 -3.67 -6.51 2.05
CA MET A 163 -4.51 -5.32 2.13
C MET A 163 -4.99 -4.93 0.73
N LYS A 164 -5.96 -4.03 0.66
CA LYS A 164 -6.31 -3.36 -0.60
C LYS A 164 -5.89 -1.91 -0.53
N THR A 165 -5.39 -1.39 -1.65
CA THR A 165 -5.02 0.03 -1.74
C THR A 165 -6.21 0.91 -1.37
N GLY A 166 -5.98 1.90 -0.51
CA GLY A 166 -7.02 2.82 -0.02
C GLY A 166 -7.92 2.28 1.08
N LEU A 167 -7.75 1.03 1.53
CA LEU A 167 -8.41 0.53 2.73
C LEU A 167 -7.41 0.48 3.89
N GLU A 168 -7.78 1.08 5.02
CA GLU A 168 -7.04 0.99 6.29
C GLU A 168 -7.34 -0.35 7.00
N ARG A 169 -7.40 -1.45 6.24
CA ARG A 169 -7.71 -2.81 6.72
C ARG A 169 -6.75 -3.81 6.09
N PHE A 170 -6.39 -4.81 6.87
CA PHE A 170 -5.47 -5.86 6.47
C PHE A 170 -5.92 -7.20 7.06
N ALA A 171 -5.52 -8.28 6.42
CA ALA A 171 -5.69 -9.65 6.87
C ALA A 171 -4.34 -10.34 6.95
N ARG A 172 -4.12 -11.17 7.96
CA ARG A 172 -2.99 -12.10 8.00
C ARG A 172 -3.42 -13.44 7.41
N LEU A 173 -2.58 -14.05 6.59
CA LEU A 173 -2.80 -15.42 6.15
C LEU A 173 -2.28 -16.41 7.20
N ASN A 174 -3.01 -17.50 7.41
CA ASN A 174 -2.60 -18.65 8.22
C ASN A 174 -1.58 -19.52 7.46
N GLU A 175 -0.52 -18.88 7.01
CA GLU A 175 0.51 -19.43 6.15
C GLU A 175 1.81 -18.68 6.44
N THR A 176 2.89 -19.44 6.62
CA THR A 176 4.24 -18.89 6.83
C THR A 176 5.16 -19.44 5.75
N LEU A 177 5.86 -18.56 5.06
CA LEU A 177 6.80 -18.92 4.01
C LEU A 177 8.19 -19.21 4.57
N ASN A 178 8.91 -20.07 3.88
CA ASN A 178 10.34 -20.25 4.12
C ASN A 178 11.12 -19.04 3.60
N SER A 179 12.26 -18.71 4.21
CA SER A 179 13.10 -17.55 3.87
C SER A 179 13.66 -17.57 2.43
N LYS A 180 13.57 -18.70 1.73
CA LYS A 180 13.98 -18.85 0.31
C LYS A 180 12.82 -18.73 -0.68
N THR A 181 11.64 -18.36 -0.18
CA THR A 181 10.43 -18.21 -0.99
C THR A 181 10.28 -16.77 -1.42
N PHE A 182 9.93 -16.56 -2.69
CA PHE A 182 9.47 -15.27 -3.17
C PHE A 182 8.04 -15.39 -3.70
N LEU A 183 7.30 -14.31 -3.60
CA LEU A 183 5.91 -14.24 -4.01
C LEU A 183 5.78 -13.70 -5.42
N LEU A 184 4.77 -14.14 -6.15
CA LEU A 184 4.44 -13.66 -7.48
C LEU A 184 2.93 -13.65 -7.67
N PHE A 185 2.43 -12.69 -8.45
CA PHE A 185 1.09 -12.74 -9.02
C PHE A 185 1.17 -13.20 -10.47
N ASP A 186 0.27 -14.10 -10.86
CA ASP A 186 0.03 -14.32 -12.28
C ASP A 186 -0.83 -13.20 -12.91
N HIS A 187 -1.04 -13.29 -14.21
CA HIS A 187 -1.87 -12.35 -14.97
C HIS A 187 -3.36 -12.33 -14.57
N MET A 188 -3.83 -13.35 -13.83
CA MET A 188 -5.20 -13.46 -13.32
C MET A 188 -5.32 -12.99 -11.85
N GLY A 189 -4.20 -12.59 -11.23
CA GLY A 189 -4.15 -12.18 -9.83
C GLY A 189 -4.12 -13.35 -8.83
N ILE A 190 -3.72 -14.54 -9.27
CA ILE A 190 -3.46 -15.68 -8.40
C ILE A 190 -2.10 -15.50 -7.74
N LEU A 191 -2.10 -15.52 -6.40
CA LEU A 191 -0.88 -15.44 -5.61
C LEU A 191 -0.17 -16.79 -5.58
N MET A 192 1.11 -16.80 -5.95
CA MET A 192 1.96 -17.97 -5.97
C MET A 192 3.18 -17.75 -5.08
N ALA A 193 3.56 -18.79 -4.33
CA ALA A 193 4.86 -18.90 -3.71
C ALA A 193 5.78 -19.67 -4.65
N VAL A 194 6.95 -19.12 -4.93
CA VAL A 194 7.98 -19.74 -5.78
C VAL A 194 9.24 -19.94 -4.97
N GLU A 195 9.80 -21.13 -5.07
CA GLU A 195 10.97 -21.59 -4.32
C GLU A 195 11.97 -22.24 -5.28
N LEU A 196 13.25 -21.98 -5.04
CA LEU A 196 14.33 -22.75 -5.69
C LEU A 196 14.38 -24.15 -5.07
N ASP A 197 14.37 -25.19 -5.90
CA ASP A 197 14.47 -26.56 -5.42
C ASP A 197 15.87 -26.80 -4.84
N SER A 198 15.95 -26.99 -3.52
CA SER A 198 17.20 -27.26 -2.82
C SER A 198 17.89 -28.53 -3.29
N THR A 199 17.15 -29.47 -3.89
CA THR A 199 17.69 -30.73 -4.42
C THR A 199 18.09 -30.64 -5.89
N LYS A 200 17.57 -29.65 -6.62
CA LYS A 200 17.82 -29.43 -8.04
C LYS A 200 17.91 -27.92 -8.31
N PRO A 201 19.12 -27.33 -8.15
CA PRO A 201 19.32 -25.87 -8.21
C PRO A 201 18.83 -25.20 -9.50
N SER A 202 18.69 -25.97 -10.58
CA SER A 202 18.19 -25.51 -11.89
C SER A 202 16.66 -25.57 -12.03
N SER A 203 15.92 -25.98 -11.00
CA SER A 203 14.47 -26.13 -11.04
C SER A 203 13.77 -25.25 -10.02
N LEU A 204 12.66 -24.67 -10.45
CA LEU A 204 11.76 -23.89 -9.61
C LEU A 204 10.57 -24.75 -9.24
N ARG A 205 10.15 -24.67 -7.99
CA ARG A 205 8.86 -25.18 -7.52
C ARG A 205 7.96 -24.00 -7.24
N TYR A 206 6.68 -24.14 -7.55
CA TYR A 206 5.69 -23.15 -7.18
C TYR A 206 4.46 -23.82 -6.59
N ARG A 207 3.73 -23.07 -5.78
CA ARG A 207 2.43 -23.45 -5.25
C ARG A 207 1.50 -22.25 -5.21
N ILE A 208 0.21 -22.51 -5.39
CA ILE A 208 -0.83 -21.49 -5.31
C ILE A 208 -1.18 -21.27 -3.84
N ILE A 209 -1.16 -20.01 -3.40
CA ILE A 209 -1.63 -19.62 -2.08
C ILE A 209 -3.12 -19.37 -2.16
N SER A 210 -3.89 -20.24 -1.50
CA SER A 210 -5.36 -20.14 -1.47
C SER A 210 -5.83 -19.06 -0.49
N VAL A 211 -5.70 -17.79 -0.88
CA VAL A 211 -6.03 -16.61 -0.06
C VAL A 211 -7.35 -16.78 0.71
N ASN A 212 -8.44 -17.12 0.02
CA ASN A 212 -9.78 -17.23 0.64
C ASN A 212 -9.87 -18.29 1.75
N LYS A 213 -9.03 -19.33 1.72
CA LYS A 213 -9.01 -20.40 2.74
C LYS A 213 -8.09 -20.06 3.91
N LEU A 214 -7.17 -19.11 3.72
CA LEU A 214 -6.08 -18.83 4.65
C LEU A 214 -6.27 -17.52 5.41
N ILE A 215 -7.18 -16.64 5.00
CA ILE A 215 -7.48 -15.41 5.74
C ILE A 215 -7.89 -15.77 7.17
N GLN A 216 -7.07 -15.35 8.15
CA GLN A 216 -7.45 -15.31 9.55
C GLN A 216 -8.39 -14.11 9.77
N GLU A 217 -9.35 -14.21 10.70
CA GLU A 217 -10.49 -13.30 10.97
C GLU A 217 -10.21 -11.77 11.09
N HIS A 218 -8.97 -11.30 10.90
CA HIS A 218 -8.68 -9.88 10.74
C HIS A 218 -9.22 -9.37 9.40
N ASP A 219 -10.29 -8.59 9.56
CA ASP A 219 -11.43 -8.41 8.68
C ASP A 219 -11.16 -7.52 7.45
N ILE A 220 -11.14 -8.11 6.25
CA ILE A 220 -11.39 -7.34 5.01
C ILE A 220 -12.90 -6.98 4.90
N ALA A 221 -13.77 -7.59 5.73
CA ALA A 221 -15.19 -7.27 5.76
C ALA A 221 -15.50 -6.06 6.64
N PHE A 222 -16.78 -5.70 6.69
CA PHE A 222 -17.29 -4.55 7.42
C PHE A 222 -17.36 -4.86 8.92
N LYS A 223 -16.89 -3.93 9.76
CA LYS A 223 -16.94 -4.09 11.23
C LYS A 223 -18.38 -4.14 11.74
N ARG A 224 -19.32 -3.62 10.96
CA ARG A 224 -20.76 -3.58 11.27
C ARG A 224 -21.57 -4.16 10.12
N SER A 225 -22.82 -4.48 10.42
CA SER A 225 -23.79 -4.93 9.42
C SER A 225 -23.85 -3.95 8.24
N ILE A 226 -23.98 -4.49 7.04
CA ILE A 226 -24.15 -3.68 5.84
C ILE A 226 -25.60 -3.22 5.79
N ALA A 227 -25.80 -1.92 5.65
CA ALA A 227 -27.08 -1.32 5.33
C ALA A 227 -27.19 -1.10 3.81
N LEU A 228 -28.37 -1.42 3.30
CA LEU A 228 -28.74 -1.26 1.90
C LEU A 228 -29.56 0.03 1.77
N GLN A 229 -29.11 0.95 0.92
CA GLN A 229 -29.85 2.14 0.56
C GLN A 229 -30.23 2.08 -0.92
N TYR A 230 -31.52 2.07 -1.23
CA TYR A 230 -32.00 2.18 -2.60
C TYR A 230 -31.78 3.61 -3.10
N TYR A 231 -30.98 3.78 -4.14
CA TYR A 231 -30.77 5.08 -4.79
C TYR A 231 -31.71 5.23 -5.99
N THR A 232 -31.87 4.17 -6.78
CA THR A 232 -32.90 4.07 -7.82
C THR A 232 -33.49 2.65 -7.84
N THR A 233 -34.41 2.39 -8.77
CA THR A 233 -34.94 1.04 -9.04
C THR A 233 -33.89 0.06 -9.58
N GLU A 234 -32.73 0.57 -10.03
CA GLU A 234 -31.64 -0.23 -10.62
C GLU A 234 -30.36 -0.20 -9.79
N TYR A 235 -30.23 0.77 -8.86
CA TYR A 235 -29.01 1.00 -8.10
C TYR A 235 -29.28 0.98 -6.59
N VAL A 236 -28.46 0.22 -5.89
CA VAL A 236 -28.39 0.20 -4.42
C VAL A 236 -26.99 0.60 -3.98
N LEU A 237 -26.91 1.45 -2.96
CA LEU A 237 -25.67 1.67 -2.22
C LEU A 237 -25.64 0.71 -1.03
N LEU A 238 -24.49 0.06 -0.85
CA LEU A 238 -24.16 -0.70 0.35
C LEU A 238 -23.21 0.15 1.18
N HIS A 239 -23.58 0.41 2.43
CA HIS A 239 -22.73 1.12 3.38
C HIS A 239 -22.68 0.38 4.71
N GLU A 240 -21.62 0.62 5.48
CA GLU A 240 -21.53 0.11 6.85
C GLU A 240 -22.57 0.83 7.73
N PHE A 241 -23.37 0.08 8.50
CA PHE A 241 -24.42 0.65 9.35
C PHE A 241 -23.81 1.42 10.54
N VAL A 242 -24.26 2.65 10.76
CA VAL A 242 -23.88 3.49 11.89
C VAL A 242 -25.15 3.97 12.61
N PRO A 243 -25.35 3.64 13.90
CA PRO A 243 -26.48 4.15 14.66
C PRO A 243 -26.29 5.63 15.03
N ASP A 244 -27.41 6.37 15.06
CA ASP A 244 -27.49 7.84 15.22
C ASP A 244 -26.83 8.42 16.48
N ILE A 245 -26.58 7.60 17.51
CA ILE A 245 -26.06 8.04 18.80
C ILE A 245 -24.56 8.42 18.72
N GLU A 246 -23.85 8.03 17.66
CA GLU A 246 -22.42 8.28 17.47
C GLU A 246 -22.08 9.41 16.48
N VAL A 247 -23.05 10.23 16.07
CA VAL A 247 -22.83 11.25 15.04
C VAL A 247 -22.23 12.53 15.66
N SER A 248 -20.94 12.49 16.01
CA SER A 248 -20.12 13.71 15.93
C SER A 248 -19.78 13.94 14.46
N SER A 249 -20.23 15.07 13.93
CA SER A 249 -20.13 15.52 12.55
C SER A 249 -18.73 15.35 11.92
N SER A 250 -18.57 14.32 11.09
CA SER A 250 -17.62 14.29 9.97
C SER A 250 -18.04 13.18 9.03
N PHE A 251 -18.18 13.47 7.73
CA PHE A 251 -18.47 12.46 6.72
C PHE A 251 -17.51 11.26 6.87
N ARG A 252 -18.05 10.07 7.19
CA ARG A 252 -17.28 8.86 7.56
C ARG A 252 -16.66 8.10 6.38
N PHE A 253 -16.90 8.51 5.14
CA PHE A 253 -16.33 7.87 3.96
C PHE A 253 -15.54 8.86 3.12
N HIS A 254 -14.31 8.49 2.76
CA HIS A 254 -13.50 9.25 1.80
C HIS A 254 -14.20 9.21 0.42
N PRO A 255 -14.07 10.24 -0.44
CA PRO A 255 -14.63 10.23 -1.81
C PRO A 255 -14.29 9.00 -2.67
N HIS A 256 -13.24 8.25 -2.31
CA HIS A 256 -12.80 7.03 -3.00
C HIS A 256 -13.36 5.74 -2.37
N HIS A 257 -14.08 5.83 -1.25
CA HIS A 257 -14.80 4.73 -0.60
C HIS A 257 -16.26 4.64 -1.05
N VAL A 258 -16.64 5.40 -2.09
CA VAL A 258 -17.92 5.24 -2.78
C VAL A 258 -17.93 3.85 -3.42
N GLY A 259 -18.88 3.02 -2.99
CA GLY A 259 -18.98 1.62 -3.36
C GLY A 259 -19.04 1.37 -4.87
N LYS A 260 -18.67 0.16 -5.25
CA LYS A 260 -18.73 -0.32 -6.63
C LYS A 260 -20.19 -0.44 -7.06
N ILE A 261 -20.55 0.20 -8.17
CA ILE A 261 -21.88 0.06 -8.78
C ILE A 261 -22.00 -1.38 -9.28
N PHE A 262 -22.99 -2.13 -8.76
CA PHE A 262 -23.37 -3.42 -9.31
C PHE A 262 -24.66 -3.25 -10.11
N SER A 263 -24.66 -3.61 -11.39
CA SER A 263 -25.89 -3.69 -12.17
C SER A 263 -26.54 -5.07 -11.93
N LEU A 264 -27.75 -5.06 -11.41
CA LEU A 264 -28.56 -6.27 -11.36
C LEU A 264 -29.22 -6.45 -12.73
N ARG A 265 -28.88 -7.54 -13.44
CA ARG A 265 -29.68 -7.94 -14.60
C ARG A 265 -31.05 -8.40 -14.10
N ARG A 266 -32.12 -7.75 -14.56
CA ARG A 266 -33.47 -8.28 -14.40
C ARG A 266 -33.52 -9.69 -14.98
N HIS A 267 -33.88 -10.66 -14.16
CA HIS A 267 -34.24 -11.98 -14.68
C HIS A 267 -35.56 -11.82 -15.45
N PRO A 268 -35.64 -12.21 -16.74
CA PRO A 268 -36.89 -12.16 -17.48
C PRO A 268 -37.79 -13.25 -16.91
N GLY A 269 -38.65 -12.89 -15.96
CA GLY A 269 -39.52 -13.82 -15.24
C GLY A 269 -39.91 -13.37 -13.83
N ALA A 270 -39.21 -12.39 -13.24
CA ALA A 270 -39.60 -11.83 -11.95
C ALA A 270 -40.74 -10.82 -12.14
N SER A 271 -41.97 -11.23 -11.85
CA SER A 271 -43.12 -10.33 -11.73
C SER A 271 -42.92 -9.40 -10.52
N PRO A 272 -43.37 -8.14 -10.61
CA PRO A 272 -43.29 -7.21 -9.48
C PRO A 272 -44.16 -7.75 -8.34
N CYS A 273 -43.57 -7.98 -7.17
CA CYS A 273 -44.33 -8.20 -5.94
C CYS A 273 -45.18 -6.94 -5.69
N SER A 274 -46.48 -7.06 -5.93
CA SER A 274 -47.46 -6.02 -5.62
C SER A 274 -47.55 -5.87 -4.10
N LEU A 275 -47.49 -4.63 -3.64
CA LEU A 275 -47.40 -4.22 -2.24
C LEU A 275 -48.75 -4.36 -1.49
N LYS A 276 -49.47 -5.48 -1.66
CA LYS A 276 -50.79 -5.70 -1.04
C LYS A 276 -50.91 -6.85 -0.03
N ASP A 277 -49.94 -7.76 0.09
CA ASP A 277 -50.02 -8.83 1.09
C ASP A 277 -49.06 -8.62 2.27
N ARG A 278 -49.35 -7.59 3.07
CA ARG A 278 -48.83 -7.50 4.45
C ARG A 278 -49.65 -8.43 5.35
N ARG A 279 -49.33 -9.72 5.38
CA ARG A 279 -49.57 -10.66 6.51
C ARG A 279 -49.16 -12.07 6.09
N ALA A 280 -47.92 -12.45 6.37
CA ALA A 280 -47.49 -13.82 6.70
C ALA A 280 -45.97 -13.93 6.51
N CYS A 281 -45.19 -13.31 7.39
CA CYS A 281 -43.81 -13.72 7.66
C CYS A 281 -43.48 -13.31 9.10
N ALA A 282 -44.26 -13.86 10.03
CA ALA A 282 -43.90 -13.95 11.44
C ALA A 282 -44.15 -15.40 11.85
N GLY A 283 -43.08 -16.10 12.25
CA GLY A 283 -43.15 -17.40 12.91
C GLY A 283 -42.80 -18.61 12.06
N LYS A 284 -41.51 -18.93 11.94
CA LYS A 284 -40.80 -19.96 12.73
C LYS A 284 -39.36 -20.08 12.25
#